data_AF-A0AAJ2FCX0-F1
#
_entry.id   AF-A0AAJ2FCX0-F1
#
_cell.length_a   1.000
_cell.length_b   1.000
_cell.length_c   1.000
_cell.angle_alpha   90.00
_cell.angle_beta   90.00
_cell.angle_gamma   90.00
#
_symmetry.space_group_name_H-M   'P 1'
#
loop_
_entity.id
_entity.type
_entity.pdbx_description
1 polymer ?
#
loop_
_entity_poly.entity_id
_entity_poly.type
_entity_poly.pdbx_seq_one_letter_code
_entity_poly.pdbx_strand_id
1 'polypeptide(L)'
;MSPPRSSFDGGRPLVADASVWINIIAGGQPIAILRALVRPPILPRIVLGELERGRDKGRATAERMAELIEMGLVEVAELHADAEALFMGLVAGSISETLDDGEAATLAHALQIGGTAMIDERKAIGLAGRRFPALPIVSSAELLLSPVTRGVLNEEQIAVMLHAALQSARMRVPDEYLVEVCRILGPVRAADCTSLPAAMRGEAMLVSNGKQGGDLAGRRDDR
;
A
#
# COMPACT_ATOMS: atom_id res chain seq x y z
N MET A 1 -12.39 17.47 -15.56
CA MET A 1 -10.92 17.62 -15.73
C MET A 1 -10.25 16.47 -15.00
N SER A 2 -9.30 15.79 -15.63
CA SER A 2 -8.47 14.77 -14.94
C SER A 2 -7.53 15.48 -13.95
N PRO A 3 -7.30 14.94 -12.75
CA PRO A 3 -6.36 15.53 -11.80
C PRO A 3 -4.94 15.55 -12.38
N PRO A 4 -4.07 16.50 -11.94
CA PRO A 4 -2.67 16.52 -12.34
C PRO A 4 -1.99 15.22 -11.91
N ARG A 5 -1.26 14.59 -12.84
CA ARG A 5 -0.51 13.38 -12.54
C ARG A 5 0.74 13.71 -11.71
N SER A 6 1.03 12.92 -10.69
CA SER A 6 2.18 13.14 -9.80
C SER A 6 3.02 11.87 -9.60
N SER A 7 4.33 12.06 -9.45
CA SER A 7 5.27 10.97 -9.21
C SER A 7 5.17 10.48 -7.76
N PHE A 8 4.84 9.22 -7.58
CA PHE A 8 4.83 8.58 -6.26
C PHE A 8 6.24 8.14 -5.84
N ASP A 9 6.92 7.34 -6.67
CA ASP A 9 8.32 6.92 -6.43
C ASP A 9 9.28 7.45 -7.50
N GLY A 10 9.52 8.77 -7.50
CA GLY A 10 10.48 9.40 -8.42
C GLY A 10 10.17 9.23 -9.92
N GLY A 11 8.95 8.80 -10.26
CA GLY A 11 8.51 8.54 -11.64
C GLY A 11 8.88 7.16 -12.18
N ARG A 12 9.45 6.26 -11.37
CA ARG A 12 9.73 4.87 -11.75
C ARG A 12 8.43 4.10 -12.07
N PRO A 13 8.48 3.08 -12.94
CA PRO A 13 7.37 2.14 -13.12
C PRO A 13 7.04 1.43 -11.80
N LEU A 14 5.76 1.40 -11.45
CA LEU A 14 5.28 0.66 -10.28
C LEU A 14 4.86 -0.74 -10.72
N VAL A 15 5.30 -1.78 -10.03
CA VAL A 15 4.87 -3.18 -10.24
C VAL A 15 4.21 -3.66 -8.97
N ALA A 16 2.96 -4.09 -9.03
CA ALA A 16 2.17 -4.38 -7.84
C ALA A 16 1.77 -5.85 -7.71
N ASP A 17 1.97 -6.38 -6.50
CA ASP A 17 1.53 -7.70 -6.07
C ASP A 17 -0.01 -7.77 -5.89
N ALA A 18 -0.56 -8.99 -5.85
CA ALA A 18 -1.98 -9.26 -5.68
C ALA A 18 -2.55 -8.59 -4.41
N SER A 19 -1.82 -8.64 -3.30
CA SER A 19 -2.25 -8.06 -2.03
C SER A 19 -2.52 -6.55 -2.13
N VAL A 20 -1.69 -5.83 -2.88
CA VAL A 20 -1.83 -4.40 -3.13
C VAL A 20 -3.10 -4.10 -3.93
N TRP A 21 -3.36 -4.87 -4.99
CA TRP A 21 -4.59 -4.72 -5.78
C TRP A 21 -5.84 -4.98 -4.95
N ILE A 22 -5.81 -6.02 -4.11
CA ILE A 22 -6.91 -6.34 -3.19
C ILE A 22 -7.15 -5.16 -2.24
N ASN A 23 -6.09 -4.57 -1.65
CA ASN A 23 -6.20 -3.45 -0.73
C ASN A 23 -6.78 -2.18 -1.39
N ILE A 24 -6.27 -1.80 -2.55
CA ILE A 24 -6.73 -0.61 -3.28
C ILE A 24 -8.19 -0.79 -3.76
N ILE A 25 -8.55 -1.97 -4.25
CA ILE A 25 -9.93 -2.27 -4.68
C ILE A 25 -10.90 -2.29 -3.49
N ALA A 26 -10.53 -2.95 -2.39
CA ALA A 26 -11.34 -2.98 -1.17
C ALA A 26 -11.60 -1.56 -0.63
N GLY A 27 -10.62 -0.66 -0.82
CA GLY A 27 -10.74 0.76 -0.51
C GLY A 27 -11.81 1.54 -1.31
N GLY A 28 -12.35 0.97 -2.39
CA GLY A 28 -13.52 1.49 -3.09
C GLY A 28 -13.28 2.69 -4.03
N GLN A 29 -12.09 3.28 -4.02
CA GLN A 29 -11.71 4.40 -4.91
C GLN A 29 -10.47 4.13 -5.78
N PRO A 30 -10.29 2.94 -6.39
CA PRO A 30 -9.10 2.62 -7.17
C PRO A 30 -8.88 3.57 -8.36
N ILE A 31 -9.95 3.95 -9.06
CA ILE A 31 -9.89 4.78 -10.27
C ILE A 31 -9.31 6.18 -9.97
N ALA A 32 -9.68 6.78 -8.83
CA ALA A 32 -9.22 8.11 -8.46
C ALA A 32 -7.69 8.15 -8.28
N ILE A 33 -7.15 7.15 -7.57
CA ILE A 33 -5.72 7.03 -7.32
C ILE A 33 -4.96 6.67 -8.59
N LEU A 34 -5.42 5.66 -9.33
CA LEU A 34 -4.72 5.20 -10.54
C LEU A 34 -4.64 6.29 -11.63
N ARG A 35 -5.68 7.13 -11.75
CA ARG A 35 -5.65 8.30 -12.66
C ARG A 35 -4.70 9.40 -12.24
N ALA A 36 -4.37 9.48 -10.96
CA ALA A 36 -3.44 10.47 -10.40
C ALA A 36 -1.97 10.06 -10.60
N LEU A 37 -1.69 8.79 -10.92
CA LEU A 37 -0.33 8.32 -11.20
C LEU A 37 0.14 8.78 -12.58
N VAL A 38 1.44 9.02 -12.72
CA VAL A 38 2.08 9.39 -14.00
C VAL A 38 1.82 8.37 -15.10
N ARG A 39 1.87 7.08 -14.73
CA ARG A 39 1.65 5.94 -15.62
C ARG A 39 0.85 4.85 -14.90
N PRO A 40 0.12 4.01 -15.64
CA PRO A 40 -0.50 2.81 -15.08
C PRO A 40 0.53 1.95 -14.34
N PRO A 41 0.24 1.44 -13.13
CA PRO A 41 1.05 0.39 -12.53
C PRO A 41 0.95 -0.90 -13.35
N ILE A 42 2.01 -1.68 -13.29
CA ILE A 42 2.16 -2.95 -13.96
C ILE A 42 1.65 -4.06 -13.03
N LEU A 43 0.82 -4.93 -13.58
CA LEU A 43 0.35 -6.18 -12.99
C LEU A 43 1.05 -7.33 -13.71
N PRO A 44 1.97 -8.06 -13.05
CA PRO A 44 2.55 -9.26 -13.64
C PRO A 44 1.46 -10.29 -13.97
N ARG A 45 1.58 -10.99 -15.11
CA ARG A 45 0.59 -12.00 -15.54
C ARG A 45 0.36 -13.10 -14.49
N ILE A 46 1.43 -13.53 -13.81
CA ILE A 46 1.37 -14.54 -12.74
C ILE A 46 0.44 -14.06 -11.62
N VAL A 47 0.56 -12.79 -11.22
CA VAL A 47 -0.27 -12.13 -10.20
C VAL A 47 -1.73 -12.02 -10.68
N LEU A 48 -1.96 -11.67 -11.96
CA LEU A 48 -3.31 -11.67 -12.53
C LEU A 48 -3.96 -13.06 -12.42
N GLY A 49 -3.22 -14.13 -12.76
CA GLY A 49 -3.69 -15.50 -12.64
C GLY A 49 -3.99 -15.93 -11.19
N GLU A 50 -3.32 -15.37 -10.19
CA GLU A 50 -3.67 -15.57 -8.77
C GLU A 50 -4.97 -14.88 -8.39
N LEU A 51 -5.16 -13.64 -8.84
CA LEU A 51 -6.39 -12.88 -8.59
C LEU A 51 -7.59 -13.57 -9.23
N GLU A 52 -7.43 -14.09 -10.45
CA GLU A 52 -8.46 -14.87 -11.16
C GLU A 52 -8.79 -16.17 -10.43
N ARG A 53 -7.81 -16.95 -9.97
CA ARG A 53 -8.05 -18.14 -9.12
C ARG A 53 -8.69 -17.79 -7.78
N GLY A 54 -8.46 -16.58 -7.28
CA GLY A 54 -9.14 -16.04 -6.10
C GLY A 54 -10.64 -15.81 -6.30
N ARG A 55 -11.12 -15.67 -7.55
CA ARG A 55 -12.53 -15.48 -7.90
C ARG A 55 -13.42 -16.61 -7.37
N ASP A 56 -12.93 -17.83 -7.42
CA ASP A 56 -13.64 -19.04 -6.95
C ASP A 56 -13.91 -19.01 -5.44
N LYS A 57 -13.25 -18.10 -4.70
CA LYS A 57 -13.46 -17.84 -3.26
C LYS A 57 -14.37 -16.63 -3.00
N GLY A 58 -15.14 -16.19 -4.00
CA GLY A 58 -16.09 -15.08 -3.90
C GLY A 58 -15.45 -13.68 -3.93
N ARG A 59 -14.22 -13.56 -4.45
CA ARG A 59 -13.50 -12.28 -4.49
C ARG A 59 -13.84 -11.50 -5.76
N ALA A 60 -14.62 -10.41 -5.60
CA ALA A 60 -14.94 -9.46 -6.67
C ALA A 60 -13.71 -8.69 -7.24
N THR A 61 -12.53 -8.87 -6.64
CA THR A 61 -11.29 -8.22 -7.07
C THR A 61 -10.94 -8.53 -8.53
N ALA A 62 -11.14 -9.77 -9.00
CA ALA A 62 -10.79 -10.16 -10.37
C ALA A 62 -11.64 -9.42 -11.42
N GLU A 63 -12.94 -9.26 -11.16
CA GLU A 63 -13.85 -8.51 -12.05
C GLU A 63 -13.46 -7.03 -12.08
N ARG A 64 -13.22 -6.45 -10.91
CA ARG A 64 -12.79 -5.06 -10.81
C ARG A 64 -11.43 -4.82 -11.47
N MET A 65 -10.51 -5.77 -11.40
CA MET A 65 -9.23 -5.67 -12.11
C MET A 65 -9.41 -5.71 -13.63
N ALA A 66 -10.28 -6.57 -14.15
CA ALA A 66 -10.58 -6.61 -15.59
C ALA A 66 -11.10 -5.25 -16.08
N GLU A 67 -12.00 -4.60 -15.33
CA GLU A 67 -12.47 -3.25 -15.64
C GLU A 67 -11.33 -2.22 -15.65
N LEU A 68 -10.42 -2.28 -14.66
CA LEU A 68 -9.30 -1.35 -14.56
C LEU A 68 -8.29 -1.52 -15.71
N ILE A 69 -8.07 -2.76 -16.15
CA ILE A 69 -7.23 -3.10 -17.31
C ILE A 69 -7.89 -2.57 -18.59
N GLU A 70 -9.20 -2.81 -18.78
CA GLU A 70 -9.95 -2.30 -19.94
C GLU A 70 -9.94 -0.77 -20.01
N MET A 71 -10.00 -0.09 -18.85
CA MET A 71 -9.86 1.36 -18.76
C MET A 71 -8.43 1.88 -19.01
N GLY A 72 -7.44 1.01 -19.20
CA GLY A 72 -6.04 1.37 -19.35
C GLY A 72 -5.41 1.97 -18.09
N LEU A 73 -5.98 1.69 -16.91
CA LEU A 73 -5.47 2.16 -15.61
C LEU A 73 -4.48 1.18 -14.98
N VAL A 74 -4.36 -0.03 -15.53
CA VAL A 74 -3.41 -1.06 -15.16
C VAL A 74 -2.85 -1.69 -16.44
N GLU A 75 -1.54 -1.90 -16.47
CA GLU A 75 -0.86 -2.57 -17.58
C GLU A 75 -0.53 -4.02 -17.18
N VAL A 76 -0.94 -5.00 -17.99
CA VAL A 76 -0.57 -6.40 -17.74
C VAL A 76 0.71 -6.72 -18.50
N ALA A 77 1.72 -7.25 -17.80
CA ALA A 77 3.00 -7.59 -18.41
C ALA A 77 3.39 -9.05 -18.15
N GLU A 78 3.96 -9.68 -19.17
CA GLU A 78 4.61 -10.98 -19.03
C GLU A 78 5.99 -10.80 -18.39
N LEU A 79 6.42 -11.79 -17.61
CA LEU A 79 7.80 -11.83 -17.15
C LEU A 79 8.72 -12.13 -18.34
N HIS A 80 9.74 -11.30 -18.55
CA HIS A 80 10.68 -11.53 -19.64
C HIS A 80 11.59 -12.72 -19.31
N ALA A 81 12.07 -13.43 -20.34
CA ALA A 81 12.97 -14.58 -20.19
C ALA A 81 14.21 -14.25 -19.32
N ASP A 82 14.73 -13.03 -19.43
CA ASP A 82 15.90 -12.58 -18.65
C ASP A 82 15.64 -12.48 -17.14
N ALA A 83 14.37 -12.40 -16.73
CA ALA A 83 13.96 -12.36 -15.33
C ALA A 83 13.49 -13.74 -14.80
N GLU A 84 13.37 -14.76 -15.65
CA GLU A 84 12.94 -16.11 -15.25
C GLU A 84 13.92 -16.75 -14.26
N ALA A 85 15.23 -16.64 -14.50
CA ALA A 85 16.23 -17.22 -13.60
C ALA A 85 16.16 -16.59 -12.20
N LEU A 86 15.91 -15.27 -12.14
CA LEU A 86 15.72 -14.54 -10.90
C LEU A 86 14.44 -14.99 -10.18
N PHE A 87 13.33 -15.06 -10.92
CA PHE A 87 12.06 -15.59 -10.41
C PHE A 87 12.22 -17.00 -9.82
N MET A 88 12.83 -17.92 -10.58
CA MET A 88 13.10 -19.29 -10.11
C MET A 88 13.95 -19.30 -8.83
N GLY A 89 14.97 -18.44 -8.74
CA GLY A 89 15.79 -18.28 -7.54
C GLY A 89 15.08 -17.63 -6.34
N LEU A 90 13.88 -17.07 -6.53
CA LEU A 90 13.03 -16.54 -5.46
C LEU A 90 12.00 -17.57 -4.99
N VAL A 91 11.56 -18.47 -5.87
CA VAL A 91 10.56 -19.51 -5.51
C VAL A 91 11.17 -20.85 -5.07
N ALA A 92 12.41 -21.17 -5.48
CA ALA A 92 13.02 -22.50 -5.29
C ALA A 92 14.03 -22.62 -4.10
N GLY A 93 13.99 -21.72 -3.13
CA GLY A 93 14.90 -21.69 -1.97
C GLY A 93 14.46 -22.51 -0.74
N SER A 94 15.13 -22.28 0.41
CA SER A 94 14.67 -22.75 1.72
C SER A 94 13.35 -22.07 2.12
N ILE A 95 12.53 -22.66 3.01
CA ILE A 95 11.22 -22.06 3.42
C ILE A 95 11.37 -20.62 3.91
N SER A 96 12.49 -20.25 4.54
CA SER A 96 12.80 -18.88 4.98
C SER A 96 13.18 -17.92 3.85
N GLU A 97 13.51 -18.44 2.68
CA GLU A 97 14.05 -17.73 1.52
C GLU A 97 13.20 -17.89 0.25
N THR A 98 12.12 -18.68 0.30
CA THR A 98 11.14 -18.77 -0.77
C THR A 98 10.10 -17.68 -0.66
N LEU A 99 9.62 -17.18 -1.79
CA LEU A 99 8.41 -16.37 -1.87
C LEU A 99 7.31 -17.16 -2.56
N ASP A 100 6.08 -16.67 -2.47
CA ASP A 100 5.04 -17.14 -3.38
C ASP A 100 5.30 -16.63 -4.81
N ASP A 101 4.57 -17.19 -5.78
CA ASP A 101 4.79 -16.88 -7.19
C ASP A 101 4.46 -15.41 -7.49
N GLY A 102 3.42 -14.84 -6.87
CA GLY A 102 3.01 -13.45 -7.04
C GLY A 102 4.06 -12.44 -6.56
N GLU A 103 4.55 -12.61 -5.33
CA GLU A 103 5.60 -11.79 -4.74
C GLU A 103 6.91 -11.91 -5.53
N ALA A 104 7.31 -13.14 -5.88
CA ALA A 104 8.51 -13.39 -6.66
C ALA A 104 8.43 -12.74 -8.06
N ALA A 105 7.29 -12.87 -8.74
CA ALA A 105 7.07 -12.27 -10.05
C ALA A 105 7.11 -10.74 -9.98
N THR A 106 6.50 -10.16 -8.93
CA THR A 106 6.50 -8.72 -8.69
C THR A 106 7.92 -8.17 -8.51
N LEU A 107 8.72 -8.81 -7.64
CA LEU A 107 10.12 -8.41 -7.42
C LEU A 107 10.98 -8.58 -8.67
N ALA A 108 10.88 -9.74 -9.34
CA ALA A 108 11.67 -10.02 -10.54
C ALA A 108 11.37 -9.02 -11.66
N HIS A 109 10.10 -8.70 -11.88
CA HIS A 109 9.69 -7.75 -12.89
C HIS A 109 10.12 -6.31 -12.55
N ALA A 110 9.96 -5.88 -11.29
CA ALA A 110 10.42 -4.56 -10.86
C ALA A 110 11.94 -4.39 -11.04
N LEU A 111 12.73 -5.41 -10.69
CA LEU A 111 14.18 -5.40 -10.89
C LEU A 111 14.56 -5.31 -12.36
N GLN A 112 13.90 -6.11 -13.21
CA GLN A 112 14.17 -6.16 -14.65
C GLN A 112 14.01 -4.79 -15.31
N ILE A 113 12.98 -4.03 -14.93
CA ILE A 113 12.65 -2.74 -15.57
C ILE A 113 13.21 -1.52 -14.83
N GLY A 114 13.98 -1.72 -13.75
CA GLY A 114 14.45 -0.63 -12.89
C GLY A 114 13.31 0.13 -12.21
N GLY A 115 12.23 -0.57 -11.90
CA GLY A 115 11.02 -0.05 -11.30
C GLY A 115 11.00 -0.15 -9.77
N THR A 116 9.78 -0.09 -9.24
CA THR A 116 9.46 -0.07 -7.82
C THR A 116 8.46 -1.16 -7.53
N ALA A 117 8.78 -2.03 -6.58
CA ALA A 117 7.86 -3.09 -6.18
C ALA A 117 6.85 -2.55 -5.16
N MET A 118 5.57 -2.79 -5.39
CA MET A 118 4.51 -2.54 -4.41
C MET A 118 4.14 -3.85 -3.74
N ILE A 119 4.48 -3.98 -2.47
CA ILE A 119 4.32 -5.23 -1.70
C ILE A 119 3.96 -4.88 -0.24
N ASP A 120 3.01 -5.61 0.34
CA ASP A 120 2.63 -5.45 1.76
C ASP A 120 3.18 -6.54 2.68
N GLU A 121 3.61 -7.68 2.14
CA GLU A 121 4.03 -8.85 2.91
C GLU A 121 5.44 -8.67 3.51
N ARG A 122 5.58 -9.03 4.79
CA ARG A 122 6.76 -8.72 5.61
C ARG A 122 7.98 -9.55 5.22
N LYS A 123 7.81 -10.85 4.96
CA LYS A 123 8.87 -11.76 4.52
C LYS A 123 9.41 -11.35 3.15
N ALA A 124 8.57 -11.01 2.18
CA ALA A 124 8.95 -10.51 0.86
C ALA A 124 9.73 -9.20 0.96
N ILE A 125 9.22 -8.21 1.71
CA ILE A 125 9.94 -6.95 1.98
C ILE A 125 11.30 -7.24 2.63
N GLY A 126 11.32 -8.08 3.67
CA GLY A 126 12.54 -8.43 4.40
C GLY A 126 13.57 -9.15 3.53
N LEU A 127 13.13 -10.05 2.65
CA LEU A 127 13.99 -10.77 1.72
C LEU A 127 14.55 -9.85 0.65
N ALA A 128 13.70 -8.99 0.07
CA ALA A 128 14.11 -8.01 -0.92
C ALA A 128 15.09 -6.99 -0.35
N GLY A 129 14.88 -6.50 0.88
CA GLY A 129 15.83 -5.62 1.55
C GLY A 129 17.22 -6.26 1.78
N ARG A 130 17.29 -7.58 1.96
CA ARG A 130 18.57 -8.31 2.10
C ARG A 130 19.23 -8.62 0.76
N ARG A 131 18.47 -9.08 -0.23
CA ARG A 131 19.00 -9.55 -1.53
C ARG A 131 19.15 -8.43 -2.56
N PHE A 132 18.31 -7.41 -2.49
CA PHE A 132 18.19 -6.34 -3.48
C PHE A 132 18.07 -4.97 -2.78
N PRO A 133 19.07 -4.53 -2.01
CA PRO A 133 18.98 -3.30 -1.21
C PRO A 133 18.78 -2.01 -2.04
N ALA A 134 19.04 -2.06 -3.34
CA ALA A 134 18.81 -0.94 -4.26
C ALA A 134 17.39 -0.92 -4.87
N LEU A 135 16.59 -1.98 -4.69
CA LEU A 135 15.22 -2.05 -5.18
C LEU A 135 14.31 -1.21 -4.28
N PRO A 136 13.65 -0.16 -4.82
CA PRO A 136 12.65 0.57 -4.08
C PRO A 136 11.42 -0.32 -3.85
N ILE A 137 10.91 -0.28 -2.62
CA ILE A 137 9.69 -0.98 -2.23
C ILE A 137 8.79 0.01 -1.54
N VAL A 138 7.51 -0.02 -1.91
CA VAL A 138 6.46 0.81 -1.32
C VAL A 138 5.29 -0.07 -0.90
N SER A 139 4.59 0.31 0.17
CA SER A 139 3.40 -0.42 0.64
C SER A 139 2.11 0.19 0.12
N SER A 140 0.99 -0.53 0.25
CA SER A 140 -0.35 0.03 0.02
C SER A 140 -0.60 1.21 0.96
N ALA A 141 -0.22 1.10 2.24
CA ALA A 141 -0.38 2.17 3.21
C ALA A 141 0.35 3.45 2.77
N GLU A 142 1.58 3.32 2.29
CA GLU A 142 2.36 4.45 1.76
C GLU A 142 1.70 5.09 0.54
N LEU A 143 1.18 4.30 -0.40
CA LEU A 143 0.46 4.85 -1.56
C LEU A 143 -0.79 5.63 -1.10
N LEU A 144 -1.56 5.09 -0.16
CA LEU A 144 -2.79 5.72 0.33
C LEU A 144 -2.52 7.01 1.11
N LEU A 145 -1.38 7.11 1.77
CA LEU A 145 -0.94 8.31 2.49
C LEU A 145 -0.11 9.28 1.63
N SER A 146 0.20 8.89 0.40
CA SER A 146 1.08 9.67 -0.47
C SER A 146 0.51 11.05 -0.85
N PRO A 147 1.38 12.00 -1.22
CA PRO A 147 0.95 13.26 -1.83
C PRO A 147 0.08 13.07 -3.09
N VAL A 148 0.30 11.99 -3.84
CA VAL A 148 -0.51 11.65 -5.03
C VAL A 148 -1.96 11.42 -4.62
N THR A 149 -2.19 10.56 -3.61
CA THR A 149 -3.54 10.25 -3.12
C THR A 149 -4.18 11.47 -2.47
N ARG A 150 -3.44 12.23 -1.66
CA ARG A 150 -3.91 13.49 -1.04
C ARG A 150 -4.23 14.60 -2.05
N GLY A 151 -3.63 14.54 -3.24
CA GLY A 151 -3.93 15.46 -4.34
C GLY A 151 -5.30 15.23 -4.98
N VAL A 152 -5.91 14.06 -4.75
CA VAL A 152 -7.19 13.66 -5.38
C VAL A 152 -8.28 13.24 -4.41
N LEU A 153 -7.93 12.87 -3.18
CA LEU A 153 -8.85 12.51 -2.11
C LEU A 153 -8.63 13.42 -0.90
N ASN A 154 -9.72 13.82 -0.26
CA ASN A 154 -9.65 14.50 1.04
C ASN A 154 -9.40 13.50 2.19
N GLU A 155 -9.09 14.00 3.38
CA GLU A 155 -8.74 13.15 4.53
C GLU A 155 -9.85 12.17 4.93
N GLU A 156 -11.13 12.55 4.85
CA GLU A 156 -12.24 11.65 5.16
C GLU A 156 -12.39 10.53 4.11
N GLN A 157 -12.20 10.84 2.83
CA GLN A 157 -12.18 9.82 1.77
C GLN A 157 -11.01 8.84 1.96
N ILE A 158 -9.83 9.34 2.36
CA ILE A 158 -8.68 8.49 2.70
C ILE A 158 -9.01 7.64 3.93
N ALA A 159 -9.66 8.19 4.95
CA ALA A 159 -10.06 7.45 6.15
C ALA A 159 -11.05 6.31 5.83
N VAL A 160 -12.06 6.57 5.00
CA VAL A 160 -13.00 5.54 4.52
C VAL A 160 -12.25 4.45 3.74
N MET A 161 -11.33 4.86 2.86
CA MET A 161 -10.54 3.94 2.05
C MET A 161 -9.64 3.04 2.90
N LEU A 162 -8.89 3.62 3.84
CA LEU A 162 -8.05 2.90 4.81
C LEU A 162 -8.89 1.93 5.63
N HIS A 163 -10.04 2.40 6.15
CA HIS A 163 -10.93 1.58 6.96
C HIS A 163 -11.41 0.35 6.18
N ALA A 164 -11.87 0.53 4.94
CA ALA A 164 -12.33 -0.59 4.12
C ALA A 164 -11.21 -1.57 3.75
N ALA A 165 -10.00 -1.07 3.42
CA ALA A 165 -8.85 -1.92 3.16
C ALA A 165 -8.43 -2.74 4.40
N LEU A 166 -8.46 -2.14 5.59
CA LEU A 166 -8.14 -2.82 6.85
C LEU A 166 -9.21 -3.86 7.24
N GLN A 167 -10.49 -3.52 7.09
CA GLN A 167 -11.61 -4.39 7.42
C GLN A 167 -11.72 -5.59 6.47
N SER A 168 -11.76 -5.31 5.16
CA SER A 168 -12.17 -6.30 4.16
C SER A 168 -10.99 -7.03 3.54
N ALA A 169 -9.86 -6.34 3.35
CA ALA A 169 -8.65 -6.94 2.78
C ALA A 169 -7.61 -7.33 3.82
N ARG A 170 -7.83 -6.95 5.09
CA ARG A 170 -6.85 -7.13 6.19
C ARG A 170 -5.50 -6.51 5.85
N MET A 171 -5.53 -5.36 5.17
CA MET A 171 -4.33 -4.61 4.78
C MET A 171 -3.35 -4.54 5.96
N ARG A 172 -2.08 -4.85 5.68
CA ARG A 172 -1.00 -4.65 6.64
C ARG A 172 -0.54 -3.19 6.60
N VAL A 173 -0.29 -2.62 7.76
CA VAL A 173 0.29 -1.27 7.89
C VAL A 173 1.72 -1.41 8.42
N PRO A 174 2.73 -0.91 7.71
CA PRO A 174 4.09 -0.81 8.24
C PRO A 174 4.14 0.08 9.50
N ASP A 175 5.08 -0.19 10.39
CA ASP A 175 5.10 0.39 11.74
C ASP A 175 5.23 1.92 11.69
N GLU A 176 5.99 2.43 10.71
CA GLU A 176 6.20 3.85 10.45
C GLU A 176 4.92 4.61 10.05
N TYR A 177 3.91 3.92 9.51
CA TYR A 177 2.64 4.52 9.10
C TYR A 177 1.51 4.31 10.12
N LEU A 178 1.72 3.48 11.16
CA LEU A 178 0.67 3.13 12.13
C LEU A 178 0.04 4.35 12.82
N VAL A 179 0.88 5.26 13.30
CA VAL A 179 0.42 6.45 14.02
C VAL A 179 -0.44 7.33 13.12
N GLU A 180 -0.01 7.55 11.89
CA GLU A 180 -0.73 8.38 10.93
C GLU A 180 -2.05 7.74 10.47
N VAL A 181 -2.04 6.43 10.17
CA VAL A 181 -3.25 5.68 9.84
C VAL A 181 -4.27 5.77 10.99
N CYS A 182 -3.85 5.53 12.23
CA CYS A 182 -4.74 5.62 13.38
C CYS A 182 -5.27 7.04 13.60
N ARG A 183 -4.46 8.08 13.36
CA ARG A 183 -4.91 9.48 13.43
C ARG A 183 -6.02 9.76 12.41
N ILE A 184 -5.85 9.31 11.17
CA ILE A 184 -6.81 9.54 10.07
C ILE A 184 -8.11 8.75 10.30
N LEU A 185 -8.01 7.51 10.78
CA LEU A 185 -9.19 6.69 11.09
C LEU A 185 -10.00 7.24 12.27
N GLY A 186 -9.30 7.81 13.25
CA GLY A 186 -9.87 8.12 14.55
C GLY A 186 -10.17 6.86 15.38
N PRO A 187 -10.56 7.04 16.66
CA PRO A 187 -10.65 5.93 17.62
C PRO A 187 -11.71 4.90 17.24
N VAL A 188 -12.84 5.33 16.69
CA VAL A 188 -13.97 4.44 16.38
C VAL A 188 -13.59 3.47 15.26
N ARG A 189 -13.13 3.97 14.10
CA ARG A 189 -12.74 3.12 12.97
C ARG A 189 -11.49 2.28 13.28
N ALA A 190 -10.54 2.83 14.04
CA ALA A 190 -9.34 2.08 14.42
C ALA A 190 -9.67 0.89 15.34
N ALA A 191 -10.64 1.04 16.25
CA ALA A 191 -11.08 -0.01 17.16
C ALA A 191 -11.59 -1.25 16.43
N ASP A 192 -12.29 -1.05 15.32
CA ASP A 192 -12.88 -2.14 14.53
C ASP A 192 -11.83 -2.91 13.70
N CYS A 193 -10.67 -2.31 13.42
CA CYS A 193 -9.66 -2.84 12.50
C CYS A 193 -8.75 -3.90 13.14
N THR A 194 -9.13 -5.17 13.07
CA THR A 194 -8.35 -6.28 13.68
C THR A 194 -6.94 -6.47 13.12
N SER A 195 -6.63 -5.98 11.92
CA SER A 195 -5.28 -6.02 11.34
C SER A 195 -4.32 -5.00 11.97
N LEU A 196 -4.84 -4.00 12.70
CA LEU A 196 -4.01 -3.07 13.46
C LEU A 196 -3.57 -3.71 14.79
N PRO A 197 -2.36 -3.38 15.30
CA PRO A 197 -1.91 -3.82 16.62
C PRO A 197 -2.90 -3.42 17.72
N ALA A 198 -3.09 -4.29 18.71
CA ALA A 198 -4.08 -4.07 19.78
C ALA A 198 -3.89 -2.75 20.54
N ALA A 199 -2.64 -2.35 20.78
CA ALA A 199 -2.32 -1.08 21.42
C ALA A 199 -2.83 0.14 20.63
N MET A 200 -2.80 0.05 19.29
CA MET A 200 -3.17 1.15 18.40
C MET A 200 -4.68 1.27 18.15
N ARG A 201 -5.46 0.27 18.54
CA ARG A 201 -6.93 0.25 18.33
C ARG A 201 -7.70 1.11 19.34
N GLY A 202 -7.08 1.51 20.46
CA GLY A 202 -7.74 2.27 21.53
C GLY A 202 -7.12 3.64 21.85
N GLU A 203 -5.99 4.02 21.25
CA GLU A 203 -5.19 5.18 21.71
C GLU A 203 -5.54 6.54 21.09
N ALA A 204 -6.50 6.63 20.16
CA ALA A 204 -6.81 7.89 19.48
C ALA A 204 -7.66 8.89 20.32
N MET A 205 -7.42 8.99 21.64
CA MET A 205 -8.05 9.97 22.52
C MET A 205 -7.08 10.85 23.34
N LEU A 206 -5.76 10.60 23.31
CA LEU A 206 -4.83 11.29 24.23
C LEU A 206 -3.97 12.42 23.64
N VAL A 207 -4.04 12.75 22.35
CA VAL A 207 -3.11 13.74 21.74
C VAL A 207 -3.66 15.18 21.67
N SER A 208 -4.82 15.50 22.27
CA SER A 208 -5.39 16.86 22.23
C SER A 208 -5.46 17.63 23.56
N ASN A 209 -4.95 17.10 24.68
CA ASN A 209 -4.98 17.81 25.99
C ASN A 209 -3.61 18.29 26.50
N GLY A 210 -2.70 18.64 25.59
CA GLY A 210 -1.33 19.06 25.91
C GLY A 210 -1.00 20.54 25.68
N LYS A 211 -1.97 21.46 25.66
CA LYS A 211 -1.69 22.92 25.70
C LYS A 211 -2.82 23.69 26.37
N GLN A 212 -2.83 23.74 27.70
CA GLN A 212 -3.28 24.90 28.48
C GLN A 212 -2.94 24.75 29.96
N GLY A 213 -1.88 25.44 30.35
CA GLY A 213 -1.46 25.76 31.71
C GLY A 213 -0.33 26.75 31.52
N GLY A 214 -0.56 28.06 31.55
CA GLY A 214 -1.14 28.79 32.68
C GLY A 214 0.01 29.33 33.52
N ASP A 215 0.94 30.05 32.88
CA ASP A 215 2.09 30.65 33.56
C ASP A 215 1.71 32.06 34.02
N LEU A 216 1.03 32.12 35.17
CA LEU A 216 0.87 33.34 35.97
C LEU A 216 2.05 33.41 36.94
N ALA A 217 3.23 33.72 36.41
CA ALA A 217 4.38 34.11 37.22
C ALA A 217 4.22 35.57 37.64
N GLY A 218 4.07 35.78 38.94
CA GLY A 218 3.97 37.09 39.56
C GLY A 218 5.19 37.96 39.30
N ARG A 219 4.94 39.26 39.09
CA ARG A 219 5.86 40.34 39.44
C ARG A 219 5.07 41.45 40.10
N ARG A 220 5.18 41.52 41.41
CA ARG A 220 5.17 42.78 42.16
C ARG A 220 6.34 42.69 43.11
N ASP A 221 7.37 43.46 42.79
CA ASP A 221 8.35 43.92 43.76
C ASP A 221 8.48 45.44 43.57
N ASP A 222 8.71 46.09 44.70
CA ASP A 222 8.51 47.50 45.01
C ASP A 222 9.39 48.48 44.23
N ARG A 223 8.83 49.65 43.91
CA ARG A 223 9.29 50.99 44.34
C ARG A 223 8.39 52.10 43.81
#